data_AF-A0A2T4IBW8-F1
#
_entry.id   AF-A0A2T4IBW8-F1
#
_cell.length_a   1.000
_cell.length_b   1.000
_cell.length_c   1.000
_cell.angle_alpha   90.00
_cell.angle_beta   90.00
_cell.angle_gamma   90.00
#
_symmetry.space_group_name_H-M   'P 1'
#
loop_
_entity.id
_entity.type
_entity.pdbx_description
1 polymer ?
#
loop_
_entity_poly.entity_id
_entity_poly.type
_entity_poly.pdbx_seq_one_letter_code
_entity_poly.pdbx_strand_id
1 'polypeptide(L)'
;MSGVRAGGHAGQAIGLVAGAIAPGEGNTGLALIAAHDDIDLAAHSSTFALQARDTLDLASLAEHIDFAAARRIVIAVDGGASITLDGSITVRCPGNLTIHVG
;
A
#
# COMPACT_ATOMS: atom_id res chain seq x y z
N MET A 1 28.41 -7.05 12.90
CA MET A 1 27.18 -7.86 12.85
C MET A 1 26.66 -7.73 11.43
N SER A 2 26.63 -8.84 10.69
CA SER A 2 26.66 -8.85 9.22
C SER A 2 25.31 -8.44 8.61
N GLY A 3 25.29 -7.33 7.88
CA GLY A 3 24.16 -7.00 7.01
C GLY A 3 24.12 -7.96 5.82
N VAL A 4 23.00 -8.62 5.59
CA VAL A 4 22.79 -9.40 4.37
C VAL A 4 22.50 -8.41 3.24
N ARG A 5 23.45 -8.27 2.31
CA ARG A 5 23.20 -7.73 0.97
C ARG A 5 22.91 -8.91 0.06
N ALA A 6 21.67 -9.03 -0.40
CA ALA A 6 21.30 -9.93 -1.48
C ALA A 6 21.15 -9.12 -2.76
N GLY A 7 22.10 -9.25 -3.68
CA GLY A 7 21.97 -8.81 -5.07
C GLY A 7 21.91 -10.05 -5.95
N GLY A 8 20.81 -10.24 -6.67
CA GLY A 8 20.61 -11.38 -7.56
C GLY A 8 20.52 -10.94 -9.02
N HIS A 9 21.13 -11.69 -9.93
CA HIS A 9 20.67 -11.76 -11.32
C HIS A 9 19.52 -12.77 -11.36
N ALA A 10 18.31 -12.29 -11.70
CA ALA A 10 17.07 -13.05 -11.57
C ALA A 10 16.94 -14.12 -12.68
N GLY A 11 17.46 -15.32 -12.40
CA GLY A 11 17.18 -16.54 -13.16
C GLY A 11 16.50 -17.64 -12.33
N GLN A 12 16.35 -17.47 -11.01
CA GLN A 12 15.72 -18.42 -10.08
C GLN A 12 15.11 -17.60 -8.93
N ALA A 13 13.88 -17.93 -8.50
CA ALA A 13 13.07 -17.12 -7.59
C ALA A 13 13.76 -16.71 -6.28
N ILE A 14 13.56 -15.46 -5.85
CA ILE A 14 13.95 -14.96 -4.52
C ILE A 14 12.76 -15.09 -3.57
N GLY A 15 12.85 -15.97 -2.58
CA GLY A 15 11.88 -16.04 -1.48
C GLY A 15 12.33 -15.17 -0.31
N LEU A 16 11.55 -14.15 0.06
CA LEU A 16 11.81 -13.30 1.22
C LEU A 16 10.83 -13.61 2.34
N VAL A 17 11.35 -14.03 3.49
CA VAL A 17 10.57 -14.19 4.74
C VAL A 17 11.03 -13.10 5.69
N ALA A 18 10.31 -11.97 5.73
CA ALA A 18 10.60 -10.88 6.65
C ALA A 18 9.96 -11.16 8.02
N GLY A 19 10.75 -11.70 8.94
CA GLY A 19 10.32 -12.01 10.30
C GLY A 19 11.50 -12.36 11.19
N ALA A 20 12.35 -11.39 11.53
CA ALA A 20 13.47 -11.62 12.45
C ALA A 20 13.99 -10.32 13.09
N ILE A 21 13.72 -10.17 14.38
CA ILE A 21 14.53 -9.60 15.49
C ILE A 21 14.69 -8.07 15.72
N ALA A 22 14.68 -7.16 14.74
CA ALA A 22 14.65 -5.70 14.97
C ALA A 22 14.59 -4.94 13.63
N PRO A 23 14.04 -3.72 13.59
CA PRO A 23 14.18 -2.86 12.42
C PRO A 23 15.66 -2.50 12.18
N GLY A 24 16.05 -2.38 10.91
CA GLY A 24 17.39 -1.97 10.50
C GLY A 24 17.65 -0.48 10.72
N GLU A 25 18.67 0.04 10.03
CA GLU A 25 19.00 1.47 10.07
C GLU A 25 17.78 2.35 9.75
N GLY A 26 17.62 3.46 10.49
CA GLY A 26 16.48 4.34 10.33
C GLY A 26 15.14 3.74 10.77
N ASN A 27 15.13 2.69 11.60
CA ASN A 27 13.91 2.01 12.07
C ASN A 27 13.11 1.33 10.92
N THR A 28 13.80 0.91 9.86
CA THR A 28 13.15 0.29 8.68
C THR A 28 13.08 -1.23 8.83
N GLY A 29 11.87 -1.80 8.83
CA GLY A 29 11.67 -3.26 8.88
C GLY A 29 11.90 -3.96 7.52
N LEU A 30 11.45 -3.33 6.43
CA LEU A 30 11.62 -3.80 5.06
C LEU A 30 11.61 -2.60 4.11
N ALA A 31 12.53 -2.57 3.15
CA ALA A 31 12.53 -1.63 2.05
C ALA A 31 12.61 -2.38 0.72
N LEU A 32 11.71 -2.04 -0.21
CA LEU A 32 11.74 -2.52 -1.59
C LEU A 32 11.82 -1.28 -2.50
N ILE A 33 12.95 -1.11 -3.17
CA ILE A 33 13.29 0.10 -3.92
C ILE A 33 13.86 -0.32 -5.27
N ALA A 34 13.35 0.24 -6.35
CA ALA A 34 13.92 0.13 -7.69
C ALA A 34 14.50 1.50 -8.08
N ALA A 35 15.70 1.49 -8.68
CA ALA A 35 16.44 2.72 -8.98
C ALA A 35 16.05 3.37 -10.32
N HIS A 36 15.38 2.64 -11.20
CA HIS A 36 15.15 3.08 -12.58
C HIS A 36 13.80 2.65 -13.14
N ASP A 37 13.47 1.36 -13.02
CA ASP A 37 12.24 0.79 -13.56
C ASP A 37 11.19 0.53 -12.45
N ASP A 38 9.99 0.13 -12.87
CA ASP A 38 8.83 -0.05 -12.00
C ASP A 38 8.98 -1.21 -11.01
N ILE A 39 8.30 -1.08 -9.87
CA ILE A 39 8.07 -2.18 -8.94
C ILE A 39 6.62 -2.65 -9.13
N ASP A 40 6.44 -3.87 -9.66
CA ASP A 40 5.11 -4.49 -9.81
C ASP A 40 4.89 -5.60 -8.77
N LEU A 41 3.79 -5.48 -8.01
CA LEU A 41 3.37 -6.45 -6.99
C LEU A 41 1.97 -6.95 -7.34
N ALA A 42 1.88 -8.23 -7.71
CA ALA A 42 0.62 -8.86 -8.09
C ALA A 42 0.30 -10.09 -7.22
N ALA A 43 -0.96 -10.25 -6.85
CA ALA A 43 -1.50 -11.50 -6.30
C ALA A 43 -2.27 -12.25 -7.39
N HIS A 44 -1.76 -13.41 -7.82
CA HIS A 44 -2.26 -14.10 -9.03
C HIS A 44 -3.68 -14.69 -8.86
N SER A 45 -4.00 -15.26 -7.70
CA SER A 45 -5.28 -15.98 -7.48
C SER A 45 -6.05 -15.54 -6.25
N SER A 46 -5.56 -14.52 -5.53
CA SER A 46 -6.11 -14.15 -4.23
C SER A 46 -5.93 -12.66 -3.91
N THR A 47 -6.28 -12.27 -2.69
CA THR A 47 -6.20 -10.91 -2.20
C THR A 47 -4.75 -10.47 -2.01
N PHE A 48 -4.42 -9.29 -2.53
CA PHE A 48 -3.25 -8.54 -2.10
C PHE A 48 -3.64 -7.59 -0.96
N ALA A 49 -2.96 -7.68 0.19
CA ALA A 49 -3.26 -6.86 1.36
C ALA A 49 -2.00 -6.18 1.89
N LEU A 50 -2.02 -4.84 1.94
CA LEU A 50 -1.01 -4.01 2.58
C LEU A 50 -1.62 -3.42 3.86
N GLN A 51 -1.00 -3.70 5.01
CA GLN A 51 -1.52 -3.31 6.32
C GLN A 51 -0.39 -2.77 7.19
N ALA A 52 -0.70 -1.74 7.98
CA ALA A 52 0.19 -1.15 8.96
C ALA A 52 -0.50 -1.08 10.32
N ARG A 53 0.27 -1.18 11.41
CA ARG A 53 -0.26 -1.04 12.79
C ARG A 53 -0.73 0.37 13.07
N ASP A 54 0.03 1.36 12.62
CA ASP A 54 -0.19 2.77 12.98
C ASP A 54 -0.60 3.61 11.75
N THR A 55 0.24 3.70 10.71
CA THR A 55 -0.05 4.53 9.52
C THR A 55 0.43 3.86 8.25
N LEU A 56 -0.35 4.02 7.18
CA LEU A 56 0.00 3.63 5.81
C LEU A 56 -0.05 4.88 4.95
N ASP A 57 1.12 5.29 4.45
CA ASP A 57 1.26 6.44 3.56
C ASP A 57 1.47 5.97 2.11
N LEU A 58 0.69 6.54 1.18
CA LEU A 58 0.85 6.35 -0.26
C LEU A 58 1.09 7.73 -0.88
N ALA A 59 2.23 7.88 -1.55
CA ALA A 59 2.64 9.15 -2.15
C ALA A 59 3.22 8.92 -3.55
N SER A 60 2.97 9.87 -4.44
CA SER A 60 3.63 9.99 -5.74
C SER A 60 4.38 11.32 -5.78
N LEU A 61 5.60 11.33 -6.30
CA LEU A 61 6.44 12.53 -6.36
C LEU A 61 6.17 13.39 -7.61
N ALA A 62 5.76 12.76 -8.71
CA ALA A 62 5.68 13.41 -10.01
C ALA A 62 4.31 13.24 -10.69
N GLU A 63 3.62 12.12 -10.43
CA GLU A 63 2.45 11.69 -11.19
C GLU A 63 1.24 11.45 -10.27
N HIS A 64 0.36 10.54 -10.65
CA HIS A 64 -0.88 10.24 -9.97
C HIS A 64 -0.77 8.98 -9.08
N ILE A 65 -1.76 8.83 -8.20
CA ILE A 65 -2.04 7.56 -7.53
C ILE A 65 -3.38 7.07 -8.06
N ASP A 66 -3.36 5.96 -8.78
CA ASP A 66 -4.55 5.39 -9.41
C ASP A 66 -5.04 4.17 -8.64
N PHE A 67 -6.33 4.18 -8.27
CA PHE A 67 -7.02 3.02 -7.74
C PHE A 67 -8.06 2.57 -8.74
N ALA A 68 -7.88 1.36 -9.27
CA ALA A 68 -8.84 0.72 -10.15
C ALA A 68 -9.32 -0.60 -9.52
N ALA A 69 -10.63 -0.85 -9.57
CA ALA A 69 -11.21 -2.09 -9.07
C ALA A 69 -12.31 -2.57 -10.00
N ALA A 70 -12.35 -3.88 -10.28
CA ALA A 70 -13.37 -4.49 -11.12
C ALA A 70 -14.79 -4.45 -10.51
N ARG A 71 -14.89 -4.32 -9.19
CA ARG A 71 -16.17 -4.38 -8.46
C ARG A 71 -16.47 -3.12 -7.67
N ARG A 72 -15.55 -2.71 -6.79
CA ARG A 72 -15.78 -1.61 -5.86
C ARG A 72 -14.48 -1.08 -5.27
N ILE A 73 -14.41 0.22 -5.05
CA ILE A 73 -13.42 0.90 -4.20
C ILE A 73 -14.12 1.37 -2.93
N VAL A 74 -13.54 1.11 -1.76
CA VAL A 74 -14.05 1.57 -0.46
C VAL A 74 -12.94 2.26 0.31
N ILE A 75 -13.18 3.51 0.68
CA ILE A 75 -12.33 4.28 1.60
C ILE A 75 -13.15 4.48 2.87
N ALA A 76 -12.72 3.88 3.98
CA ALA A 76 -13.47 3.92 5.22
C ALA A 76 -12.55 4.16 6.42
N VAL A 77 -13.12 4.72 7.48
CA VAL A 77 -12.46 4.91 8.76
C VAL A 77 -13.21 4.15 9.85
N ASP A 78 -12.53 3.85 10.96
CA ASP A 78 -13.11 3.14 12.11
C ASP A 78 -14.35 3.85 12.68
N GLY A 79 -14.38 5.19 12.61
CA GLY A 79 -15.53 6.02 12.99
C GLY A 79 -16.79 5.89 12.10
N GLY A 80 -16.81 4.94 11.15
CA GLY A 80 -17.99 4.60 10.35
C GLY A 80 -18.25 5.50 9.13
N ALA A 81 -17.49 6.58 8.95
CA ALA A 81 -17.51 7.35 7.71
C ALA A 81 -16.84 6.56 6.57
N SER A 82 -17.40 6.66 5.37
CA SER A 82 -16.88 5.95 4.19
C SER A 82 -17.28 6.60 2.88
N ILE A 83 -16.43 6.47 1.87
CA ILE A 83 -16.69 6.76 0.46
C ILE A 83 -16.62 5.44 -0.30
N THR A 84 -17.68 5.10 -1.03
CA THR A 84 -17.76 3.88 -1.84
C THR A 84 -17.98 4.23 -3.30
N LEU A 85 -17.20 3.62 -4.20
CA LEU A 85 -17.38 3.67 -5.65
C LEU A 85 -17.67 2.26 -6.17
N ASP A 86 -18.87 2.02 -6.71
CA ASP A 86 -19.30 0.69 -7.18
C ASP A 86 -20.21 0.74 -8.41
N GLY A 87 -20.06 1.78 -9.23
CA GLY A 87 -21.00 2.18 -10.29
C GLY A 87 -21.81 3.42 -9.90
N SER A 88 -21.85 3.73 -8.61
CA SER A 88 -22.31 5.01 -8.06
C SER A 88 -21.26 5.59 -7.12
N ILE A 89 -21.40 6.86 -6.75
CA ILE A 89 -20.61 7.48 -5.67
C ILE A 89 -21.51 7.58 -4.45
N THR A 90 -21.15 6.85 -3.38
CA THR A 90 -21.87 6.90 -2.09
C THR A 90 -20.95 7.44 -1.01
N VAL A 91 -21.37 8.54 -0.36
CA VAL A 91 -20.70 9.11 0.80
C VAL A 91 -21.57 8.85 2.03
N ARG A 92 -21.05 8.08 3.00
CA ARG A 92 -21.71 7.81 4.28
C ARG A 92 -20.93 8.50 5.38
N CYS A 93 -21.60 9.33 6.17
CA CYS A 93 -21.03 9.94 7.36
C CYS A 93 -22.07 9.88 8.49
N PRO A 94 -21.77 9.29 9.66
CA PRO A 94 -22.66 9.34 10.82
C PRO A 94 -22.88 10.77 11.36
N GLY A 95 -21.90 11.67 11.14
CA GLY A 95 -21.95 13.07 11.53
C GLY A 95 -22.28 14.01 10.36
N ASN A 96 -21.69 15.21 10.36
CA ASN A 96 -21.85 16.17 9.27
C ASN A 96 -20.94 15.83 8.08
N LEU A 97 -21.48 16.04 6.87
CA LEU A 97 -20.69 16.12 5.64
C LEU A 97 -20.42 17.59 5.34
N THR A 98 -19.17 18.03 5.49
CA THR A 98 -18.74 19.39 5.14
C THR A 98 -18.06 19.38 3.78
N ILE A 99 -18.50 20.24 2.87
CA ILE A 99 -17.89 20.45 1.56
C ILE A 99 -17.32 21.86 1.55
N HIS A 100 -16.02 21.98 1.33
CA HIS A 100 -15.36 23.26 1.13
C HIS A 100 -15.28 23.52 -0.38
N VAL A 101 -15.89 24.62 -0.82
CA VAL A 101 -15.72 25.15 -2.18
C VAL A 101 -14.64 26.22 -2.14
N GLY A 102 -13.62 26.05 -2.99
CA GLY A 102 -12.52 26.98 -3.20
C GLY A 102 -12.55 27.54 -4.61
#